data_AF-A0A317WJE1-F1
#
_entry.id   AF-A0A317WJE1-F1
#
_cell.length_a   1.000
_cell.length_b   1.000
_cell.length_c   1.000
_cell.angle_alpha   90.00
_cell.angle_beta   90.00
_cell.angle_gamma   90.00
#
_symmetry.space_group_name_H-M   'P 1'
#
loop_
_entity.id
_entity.type
_entity.pdbx_description
1 polymer ?
#
loop_
_entity_poly.entity_id
_entity_poly.type
_entity_poly.pdbx_seq_one_letter_code
_entity_poly.pdbx_strand_id
1 'polypeptide(L)'
;MHPKHQSWTDTFFSGCQTPFDIGEIAGDDLRLFTCNNKPWRFGKLVRQDAPLGGPILVLWFFPTTQKKKHKLNLGGSPQNSILSRTSKRELDPFLNETRAFDHIDRLCPPSRRAFFPRFHGVITNIKRSEFPPIYKLRRRAVVLEAIVPDIACRRLLAAESYSVLVDNFALKLKDLPLSVFEIEWYRSLFENRLRRVNALHDIGIVHGDIRDDHFRIPGDSYDTVLYDFSNSYTFSPRLPYRVASRKALPLSKIRQYEEGYVSDQVYRRAQQMDLRDHLAKSLQTNIDAVEAILSCPLDEAKDLELIVLKTTNRPDGFTVPSLTSVFPFLEAIRPKSNPSWHISRARQLKSYKSLWAFQHTHENQVNLTKQTLTIVSLWGEMLTDPDKLRTEQGCFFLLLVPHAWVIDDVGSKLLAACIRVSEGGSPGGIISRSDFEDI
;
A
#
# COMPACT_ATOMS: atom_id res chain seq x y z
N MET A 1 22.72 -32.08 33.99
CA MET A 1 22.03 -31.65 32.76
C MET A 1 22.36 -30.19 32.51
N HIS A 2 23.21 -29.89 31.53
CA HIS A 2 23.41 -28.51 31.10
C HIS A 2 22.14 -28.00 30.41
N PRO A 3 21.64 -26.79 30.72
CA PRO A 3 20.53 -26.22 29.97
C PRO A 3 20.96 -26.06 28.51
N LYS A 4 20.21 -26.65 27.57
CA LYS A 4 20.40 -26.39 26.14
C LYS A 4 20.36 -24.88 25.94
N HIS A 5 21.44 -24.29 25.43
CA HIS A 5 21.44 -22.89 25.01
C HIS A 5 20.34 -22.71 23.97
N GLN A 6 19.27 -22.02 24.35
CA GLN A 6 18.17 -21.69 23.46
C GLN A 6 18.71 -20.77 22.36
N SER A 7 18.54 -21.13 21.10
CA SER A 7 19.01 -20.30 20.00
C SER A 7 18.14 -19.05 19.89
N TRP A 8 18.69 -17.98 19.30
CA TRP A 8 17.90 -16.78 19.05
C TRP A 8 16.68 -17.07 18.16
N THR A 9 16.81 -17.98 17.18
CA THR A 9 15.70 -18.48 16.37
C THR A 9 14.56 -19.02 17.24
N ASP A 10 14.88 -19.89 18.19
CA ASP A 10 13.89 -20.51 19.10
C ASP A 10 13.22 -19.47 20.01
N THR A 11 13.96 -18.42 20.40
CA THR A 11 13.43 -17.31 21.20
C THR A 11 12.56 -16.38 20.36
N PHE A 12 12.99 -15.99 19.17
CA PHE A 12 12.29 -15.03 18.33
C PHE A 12 10.96 -15.59 17.83
N PHE A 13 10.96 -16.85 17.39
CA PHE A 13 9.75 -17.55 16.95
C PHE A 13 9.09 -18.35 18.08
N SER A 14 9.38 -18.06 19.35
CA SER A 14 8.77 -18.82 20.45
C SER A 14 7.24 -18.75 20.39
N GLY A 15 6.58 -19.90 20.27
CA GLY A 15 5.12 -19.99 20.12
C GLY A 15 4.60 -19.78 18.69
N CYS A 16 5.48 -19.76 17.68
CA CYS A 16 5.13 -19.69 16.27
C CYS A 16 5.99 -20.67 15.46
N GLN A 17 5.45 -21.20 14.37
CA GLN A 17 6.28 -21.93 13.41
C GLN A 17 7.12 -20.92 12.62
N THR A 18 8.38 -21.26 12.30
CA THR A 18 9.21 -20.44 11.41
C THR A 18 8.52 -20.37 10.04
N PRO A 19 8.15 -19.17 9.56
CA PRO A 19 7.25 -19.07 8.42
C PRO A 19 7.96 -19.20 7.06
N PHE A 20 9.27 -19.44 7.05
CA PHE A 20 10.11 -19.60 5.86
C PHE A 20 11.34 -20.45 6.19
N ASP A 21 12.03 -20.95 5.16
CA ASP A 21 13.28 -21.66 5.32
C ASP A 21 14.39 -20.68 5.73
N ILE A 22 15.00 -20.92 6.89
CA ILE A 22 16.11 -20.11 7.42
C ILE A 22 17.32 -20.15 6.47
N GLY A 23 17.46 -21.19 5.65
CA GLY A 23 18.48 -21.29 4.61
C GLY A 23 18.33 -20.27 3.47
N GLU A 24 17.15 -19.69 3.27
CA GLU A 24 16.89 -18.65 2.25
C GLU A 24 17.28 -17.24 2.71
N ILE A 25 17.73 -17.09 3.96
CA ILE A 25 18.24 -15.81 4.47
C ILE A 25 19.60 -15.55 3.81
N ALA A 26 19.60 -14.69 2.78
CA ALA A 26 20.82 -14.33 2.06
C ALA A 26 21.86 -13.65 2.96
N GLY A 27 23.12 -13.72 2.52
CA GLY A 27 24.20 -12.89 3.05
C GLY A 27 23.96 -11.40 2.83
N ASP A 28 24.89 -10.57 3.33
CA ASP A 28 24.85 -9.10 3.24
C ASP A 28 25.03 -8.53 1.80
N ASP A 29 24.70 -9.32 0.75
CA ASP A 29 24.87 -8.93 -0.65
C ASP A 29 23.76 -7.96 -1.07
N LEU A 30 24.17 -6.73 -1.37
CA LEU A 30 23.24 -5.66 -1.74
C LEU A 30 22.84 -5.77 -3.21
N ARG A 31 21.54 -5.85 -3.48
CA ARG A 31 21.00 -5.74 -4.86
C ARG A 31 21.27 -4.34 -5.41
N LEU A 32 22.24 -4.21 -6.30
CA LEU A 32 22.58 -2.93 -6.92
C LEU A 32 21.46 -2.49 -7.88
N PHE A 33 21.17 -1.19 -7.86
CA PHE A 33 20.28 -0.56 -8.83
C PHE A 33 20.95 -0.55 -10.20
N THR A 34 20.44 -1.35 -11.13
CA THR A 34 20.94 -1.41 -12.51
C THR A 34 20.16 -0.46 -13.40
N CYS A 35 20.74 0.69 -13.67
CA CYS A 35 20.31 1.57 -14.75
C CYS A 35 21.19 1.24 -15.96
N ASN A 36 20.66 0.55 -16.98
CA ASN A 36 21.37 0.06 -18.19
C ASN A 36 22.19 1.15 -18.93
N ASN A 37 23.31 1.60 -18.35
CA ASN A 37 24.17 2.71 -18.80
C ASN A 37 23.48 4.05 -19.11
N LYS A 38 22.23 4.24 -18.67
CA LYS A 38 21.51 5.50 -18.88
C LYS A 38 21.88 6.52 -17.80
N PRO A 39 22.14 7.79 -18.16
CA PRO A 39 22.40 8.79 -17.14
C PRO A 39 21.17 8.99 -16.25
N TRP A 40 21.36 9.34 -15.00
CA TRP A 40 20.29 9.69 -14.08
C TRP A 40 20.64 10.98 -13.36
N ARG A 41 19.63 11.67 -12.81
CA ARG A 41 19.82 12.91 -12.06
C ARG A 41 18.97 12.93 -10.80
N PHE A 42 19.49 13.57 -9.76
CA PHE A 42 18.69 13.90 -8.60
C PHE A 42 17.78 15.10 -8.88
N GLY A 43 16.58 15.02 -8.35
CA GLY A 43 15.60 16.07 -8.31
C GLY A 43 15.62 16.87 -7.02
N LYS A 44 14.52 17.56 -6.77
CA LYS A 44 14.28 18.29 -5.53
C LYS A 44 14.03 17.34 -4.36
N LEU A 45 14.22 17.86 -3.15
CA LEU A 45 13.81 17.22 -1.90
C LEU A 45 12.29 17.01 -1.89
N VAL A 46 11.85 15.82 -1.47
CA VAL A 46 10.42 15.48 -1.38
C VAL A 46 9.76 16.27 -0.25
N ARG A 47 10.42 16.38 0.91
CA ARG A 47 9.98 17.16 2.07
C ARG A 47 10.81 18.43 2.22
N GLN A 48 10.25 19.58 1.89
CA GLN A 48 10.96 20.86 1.98
C GLN A 48 11.14 21.36 3.44
N ASP A 49 10.39 20.78 4.37
CA ASP A 49 10.38 21.06 5.82
C ASP A 49 11.37 20.18 6.61
N ALA A 50 12.14 19.31 5.94
CA ALA A 50 13.04 18.41 6.64
C ALA A 50 14.12 19.22 7.40
N PRO A 51 14.31 18.97 8.71
CA PRO A 51 15.30 19.71 9.49
C PRO A 51 16.71 19.50 8.92
N LEU A 52 17.45 20.60 8.77
CA LEU A 52 18.85 20.59 8.34
C LEU A 52 19.66 19.67 9.27
N GLY A 53 20.25 18.61 8.72
CA GLY A 53 21.01 17.62 9.49
C GLY A 53 20.22 16.38 9.94
N GLY A 54 18.97 16.20 9.50
CA GLY A 54 18.22 14.96 9.71
C GLY A 54 18.96 13.71 9.19
N PRO A 55 18.77 12.54 9.84
CA PRO A 55 19.51 11.32 9.51
C PRO A 55 19.04 10.66 8.22
N ILE A 56 17.98 11.14 7.55
CA ILE A 56 17.52 10.61 6.27
C ILE A 56 17.07 11.77 5.38
N LEU A 57 17.52 11.79 4.13
CA LEU A 57 17.02 12.71 3.10
C LEU A 57 16.30 11.94 2.00
N VAL A 58 15.17 12.49 1.54
CA VAL A 58 14.35 11.87 0.49
C VAL A 58 14.35 12.75 -0.75
N LEU A 59 14.91 12.27 -1.86
CA LEU A 59 14.99 13.00 -3.13
C LEU A 59 14.14 12.35 -4.22
N TRP A 60 13.66 13.16 -5.15
CA TRP A 60 13.19 12.65 -6.43
C TRP A 60 14.36 12.15 -7.28
N PHE A 61 14.18 11.04 -7.96
CA PHE A 61 15.17 10.44 -8.87
C PHE A 61 14.59 10.33 -10.27
N PHE A 62 15.36 10.76 -11.27
CA PHE A 62 14.96 10.77 -12.68
C PHE A 62 15.97 10.02 -13.56
N PRO A 63 15.58 8.90 -14.19
CA PRO A 63 16.34 8.33 -15.29
C PRO A 63 16.18 9.22 -16.53
N THR A 64 17.28 9.67 -17.14
CA THR A 64 17.28 10.76 -18.16
C THR A 64 16.47 10.48 -19.44
N THR A 65 16.04 9.25 -19.70
CA THR A 65 15.25 8.91 -20.91
C THR A 65 13.80 8.49 -20.62
N GLN A 66 13.29 8.59 -19.38
CA GLN A 66 11.89 8.30 -19.09
C GLN A 66 11.30 9.35 -18.14
N LYS A 67 10.08 9.80 -18.42
CA LYS A 67 9.27 10.65 -17.51
C LYS A 67 8.85 9.92 -16.21
N LYS A 68 9.43 8.74 -15.89
CA LYS A 68 9.12 7.98 -14.68
C LYS A 68 9.93 8.52 -13.51
N LYS A 69 9.24 8.95 -12.46
CA LYS A 69 9.84 9.42 -11.21
C LYS A 69 10.09 8.21 -10.31
N HIS A 70 11.20 8.23 -9.57
CA HIS A 70 11.45 7.30 -8.47
C HIS A 70 11.73 8.08 -7.17
N LYS A 71 11.51 7.45 -6.02
CA LYS A 71 11.83 8.01 -4.70
C LYS A 71 13.15 7.43 -4.23
N LEU A 72 13.99 8.28 -3.65
CA LEU A 72 15.32 7.89 -3.18
C LEU A 72 15.49 8.25 -1.70
N ASN A 73 15.86 7.29 -0.86
CA ASN A 73 16.19 7.51 0.55
C ASN A 73 17.72 7.50 0.75
N LEU A 74 18.25 8.57 1.32
CA LEU A 74 19.68 8.78 1.61
C LEU A 74 19.91 8.75 3.11
N GLY A 75 20.82 7.90 3.59
CA GLY A 75 21.18 7.80 5.01
C GLY A 75 22.18 8.86 5.48
N GLY A 76 21.95 9.38 6.69
CA GLY A 76 22.76 10.29 7.50
C GLY A 76 23.28 9.60 8.78
N SER A 77 24.19 10.25 9.51
CA SER A 77 24.94 9.63 10.61
C SER A 77 24.40 10.02 11.98
N PRO A 78 24.32 9.09 12.95
CA PRO A 78 24.56 9.42 14.36
C PRO A 78 26.07 9.67 14.56
N GLN A 79 26.43 10.66 15.37
CA GLN A 79 27.82 10.91 15.76
C GLN A 79 28.31 9.84 16.75
N ASN A 80 29.57 9.45 16.56
CA ASN A 80 30.51 8.76 17.46
C ASN A 80 29.91 7.98 18.64
N SER A 81 29.85 6.66 18.50
CA SER A 81 29.91 5.74 19.64
C SER A 81 30.82 4.54 19.32
N ILE A 82 31.51 4.06 20.36
CA ILE A 82 32.44 2.92 20.35
C ILE A 82 31.61 1.64 20.24
N LEU A 83 31.04 1.41 19.06
CA LEU A 83 30.26 0.20 18.76
C LEU A 83 31.09 -0.77 17.91
N SER A 84 30.94 -2.06 18.17
CA SER A 84 31.52 -3.13 17.35
C SER A 84 31.07 -2.99 15.89
N ARG A 85 31.86 -3.50 14.95
CA ARG A 85 31.52 -3.46 13.50
C ARG A 85 30.17 -4.11 13.21
N THR A 86 29.79 -5.14 13.96
CA THR A 86 28.50 -5.83 13.86
C THR A 86 27.35 -4.93 14.35
N SER A 87 27.51 -4.30 15.51
CA SER A 87 26.52 -3.36 16.06
C SER A 87 26.34 -2.13 15.16
N LYS A 88 27.41 -1.65 14.52
CA LYS A 88 27.33 -0.55 13.53
C LYS A 88 26.55 -0.93 12.28
N ARG A 89 26.50 -2.20 11.88
CA ARG A 89 25.72 -2.68 10.73
C ARG A 89 24.25 -2.89 11.05
N GLU A 90 23.92 -3.33 12.26
CA GLU A 90 22.53 -3.52 12.71
C GLU A 90 21.83 -2.20 13.03
N LEU A 91 22.59 -1.16 13.33
CA LEU A 91 22.08 0.19 13.60
C LEU A 91 22.25 1.13 12.39
N ASP A 92 22.59 0.62 11.20
CA ASP A 92 22.69 1.42 9.98
C ASP A 92 21.33 1.47 9.28
N PRO A 93 20.62 2.62 9.28
CA PRO A 93 19.28 2.72 8.71
C PRO A 93 19.20 2.32 7.24
N PHE A 94 20.27 2.59 6.48
CA PHE A 94 20.38 2.19 5.08
C PHE A 94 20.38 0.67 4.92
N LEU A 95 21.12 -0.06 5.78
CA LEU A 95 21.18 -1.52 5.71
C LEU A 95 19.88 -2.16 6.19
N ASN A 96 19.25 -1.60 7.23
CA ASN A 96 17.97 -2.08 7.72
C ASN A 96 16.88 -1.96 6.65
N GLU A 97 16.77 -0.78 6.04
CA GLU A 97 15.79 -0.55 4.98
C GLU A 97 16.06 -1.44 3.76
N THR A 98 17.33 -1.57 3.34
CA THR A 98 17.70 -2.43 2.21
C THR A 98 17.37 -3.89 2.47
N ARG A 99 17.72 -4.42 3.65
CA ARG A 99 17.44 -5.81 4.03
C ARG A 99 15.94 -6.07 4.07
N ALA A 100 15.16 -5.15 4.64
CA ALA A 100 13.71 -5.30 4.70
C ALA A 100 13.09 -5.41 3.30
N PHE A 101 13.42 -4.50 2.39
CA PHE A 101 12.89 -4.52 1.03
C PHE A 101 13.33 -5.74 0.22
N ASP A 102 14.60 -6.11 0.32
CA ASP A 102 15.15 -7.29 -0.34
C ASP A 102 14.50 -8.58 0.18
N HIS A 103 14.21 -8.64 1.49
CA HIS A 103 13.51 -9.76 2.12
C HIS A 103 12.03 -9.82 1.73
N ILE A 104 11.35 -8.67 1.64
CA ILE A 104 9.98 -8.56 1.11
C ILE A 104 9.93 -9.10 -0.34
N ASP A 105 10.85 -8.68 -1.21
CA ASP A 105 10.87 -9.11 -2.61
C ASP A 105 11.11 -10.62 -2.77
N ARG A 106 11.85 -11.24 -1.83
CA ARG A 106 12.12 -12.69 -1.86
C ARG A 106 10.99 -13.52 -1.26
N LEU A 107 10.58 -13.22 -0.03
CA LEU A 107 9.73 -14.10 0.77
C LEU A 107 8.26 -13.69 0.79
N CYS A 108 7.94 -12.43 0.51
CA CYS A 108 6.55 -12.00 0.52
C CYS A 108 5.84 -12.54 -0.73
N PRO A 109 4.66 -13.17 -0.59
CA PRO A 109 3.90 -13.64 -1.74
C PRO A 109 3.49 -12.46 -2.63
N PRO A 110 3.38 -12.66 -3.97
CA PRO A 110 3.11 -11.56 -4.90
C PRO A 110 1.87 -10.72 -4.57
N SER A 111 0.82 -11.32 -3.99
CA SER A 111 -0.38 -10.62 -3.51
C SER A 111 -0.07 -9.59 -2.43
N ARG A 112 0.75 -9.94 -1.44
CA ARG A 112 1.04 -9.08 -0.28
C ARG A 112 2.11 -8.03 -0.57
N ARG A 113 2.85 -8.14 -1.68
CA ARG A 113 3.81 -7.10 -2.09
C ARG A 113 3.14 -5.76 -2.40
N ALA A 114 1.84 -5.76 -2.73
CA ALA A 114 1.06 -4.55 -2.94
C ALA A 114 1.04 -3.63 -1.69
N PHE A 115 1.31 -4.17 -0.51
CA PHE A 115 1.37 -3.43 0.75
C PHE A 115 2.59 -2.52 0.89
N PHE A 116 3.61 -2.71 0.06
CA PHE A 116 4.91 -2.07 0.19
C PHE A 116 5.30 -1.33 -1.10
N PRO A 117 6.16 -0.29 -1.03
CA PRO A 117 6.77 0.30 -2.21
C PRO A 117 7.56 -0.74 -2.99
N ARG A 118 7.52 -0.69 -4.33
CA ARG A 118 8.42 -1.52 -5.14
C ARG A 118 9.87 -1.12 -4.92
N PHE A 119 10.73 -2.10 -4.63
CA PHE A 119 12.16 -1.92 -4.46
C PHE A 119 12.90 -2.09 -5.79
N HIS A 120 13.76 -1.12 -6.11
CA HIS A 120 14.54 -1.15 -7.36
C HIS A 120 16.02 -1.48 -7.15
N GLY A 121 16.50 -1.52 -5.91
CA GLY A 121 17.90 -1.75 -5.56
C GLY A 121 18.54 -0.56 -4.85
N VAL A 122 19.86 -0.65 -4.68
CA VAL A 122 20.65 0.39 -4.01
C VAL A 122 21.75 0.97 -4.90
N ILE A 123 22.12 2.22 -4.63
CA ILE A 123 23.32 2.86 -5.17
C ILE A 123 24.33 2.97 -4.04
N THR A 124 25.59 2.57 -4.24
CA THR A 124 26.60 2.52 -3.18
C THR A 124 27.78 3.48 -3.36
N ASN A 125 27.86 4.14 -4.52
CA ASN A 125 29.02 4.90 -4.98
C ASN A 125 28.66 6.27 -5.61
N ILE A 126 27.74 7.01 -5.00
CA ILE A 126 27.32 8.34 -5.50
C ILE A 126 28.49 9.33 -5.42
N LYS A 127 28.81 10.03 -6.52
CA LYS A 127 29.93 10.99 -6.57
C LYS A 127 29.54 12.29 -5.88
N ARG A 128 30.51 12.96 -5.23
CA ARG A 128 30.24 14.23 -4.52
C ARG A 128 29.67 15.31 -5.45
N SER A 129 30.15 15.37 -6.68
CA SER A 129 29.70 16.28 -7.73
C SER A 129 28.22 16.11 -8.10
N GLU A 130 27.62 14.96 -7.80
CA GLU A 130 26.22 14.68 -8.07
C GLU A 130 25.32 15.20 -6.95
N PHE A 131 25.85 15.60 -5.79
CA PHE A 131 25.05 16.05 -4.64
C PHE A 131 24.89 17.57 -4.57
N PRO A 132 23.77 18.06 -4.00
CA PRO A 132 23.71 19.43 -3.51
C PRO A 132 24.84 19.69 -2.48
N PRO A 133 25.60 20.80 -2.57
CA PRO A 133 26.73 21.09 -1.70
C PRO A 133 26.37 21.17 -0.21
N ILE A 134 25.10 21.45 0.07
CA ILE A 134 24.57 21.81 1.40
C ILE A 134 24.49 20.60 2.36
N TYR A 135 24.49 19.37 1.84
CA TYR A 135 24.29 18.17 2.67
C TYR A 135 25.54 17.30 2.81
N LYS A 136 25.84 16.87 4.05
CA LYS A 136 26.87 15.87 4.36
C LYS A 136 26.26 14.46 4.39
N LEU A 137 26.03 13.87 3.23
CA LEU A 137 25.38 12.57 3.08
C LEU A 137 26.37 11.41 2.87
N ARG A 138 25.95 10.20 3.23
CA ARG A 138 26.65 8.98 2.81
C ARG A 138 26.48 8.83 1.29
N ARG A 139 27.50 8.30 0.61
CA ARG A 139 27.50 8.06 -0.86
C ARG A 139 26.62 6.88 -1.27
N ARG A 140 25.53 6.61 -0.55
CA ARG A 140 24.68 5.43 -0.68
C ARG A 140 23.21 5.79 -0.60
N ALA A 141 22.37 5.11 -1.36
CA ALA A 141 20.94 5.39 -1.44
C ALA A 141 20.09 4.14 -1.75
N VAL A 142 18.87 4.10 -1.23
CA VAL A 142 17.85 3.10 -1.54
C VAL A 142 16.91 3.66 -2.59
N VAL A 143 16.71 2.93 -3.70
CA VAL A 143 15.85 3.35 -4.82
C VAL A 143 14.50 2.63 -4.72
N LEU A 144 13.42 3.40 -4.61
CA LEU A 144 12.05 2.92 -4.43
C LEU A 144 11.11 3.49 -5.49
N GLU A 145 9.96 2.85 -5.63
CA GLU A 145 8.79 3.41 -6.31
C GLU A 145 8.50 4.84 -5.86
N ALA A 146 8.18 5.71 -6.81
CA ALA A 146 7.66 7.03 -6.49
C ALA A 146 6.23 6.92 -5.96
N ILE A 147 6.03 7.35 -4.72
CA ILE A 147 4.71 7.44 -4.09
C ILE A 147 4.35 8.92 -4.00
N VAL A 148 3.24 9.29 -4.61
CA VAL A 148 2.65 10.65 -4.62
C VAL A 148 1.16 10.55 -4.25
N PRO A 149 0.52 11.64 -3.80
CA PRO A 149 -0.90 11.63 -3.44
C PRO A 149 -1.76 11.66 -4.70
N ASP A 150 -1.65 10.62 -5.52
CA ASP A 150 -2.30 10.42 -6.80
C ASP A 150 -2.98 9.05 -6.83
N ILE A 151 -4.09 8.95 -7.54
CA ILE A 151 -4.86 7.72 -7.64
C ILE A 151 -4.05 6.56 -8.25
N ALA A 152 -3.11 6.85 -9.15
CA ALA A 152 -2.23 5.85 -9.76
C ALA A 152 -1.27 5.19 -8.74
N CYS A 153 -1.00 5.85 -7.61
CA CYS A 153 -0.18 5.30 -6.53
C CYS A 153 -1.02 4.55 -5.48
N ARG A 154 -2.35 4.59 -5.54
CA ARG A 154 -3.22 3.89 -4.59
C ARG A 154 -3.25 2.39 -4.89
N ARG A 155 -3.63 1.63 -3.86
CA ARG A 155 -3.77 0.17 -3.90
C ARG A 155 -5.21 -0.18 -3.59
N LEU A 156 -5.85 -0.94 -4.47
CA LEU A 156 -7.12 -1.59 -4.17
C LEU A 156 -6.80 -2.85 -3.36
N LEU A 157 -7.32 -2.90 -2.14
CA LEU A 157 -7.10 -4.01 -1.23
C LEU A 157 -8.40 -4.76 -1.02
N ALA A 158 -8.40 -6.08 -1.16
CA ALA A 158 -9.54 -6.95 -0.90
C ALA A 158 -10.12 -6.73 0.49
N ALA A 159 -11.43 -6.84 0.62
CA ALA A 159 -12.08 -6.99 1.91
C ALA A 159 -11.79 -8.41 2.44
N GLU A 160 -11.29 -8.53 3.66
CA GLU A 160 -10.99 -9.81 4.29
C GLU A 160 -11.93 -10.11 5.45
N SER A 161 -11.79 -11.31 6.01
CA SER A 161 -12.63 -11.80 7.10
C SER A 161 -12.23 -11.16 8.43
N TYR A 162 -13.26 -10.80 9.19
CA TYR A 162 -13.17 -10.17 10.50
C TYR A 162 -12.29 -10.97 11.47
N SER A 163 -11.36 -10.27 12.12
CA SER A 163 -10.63 -10.81 13.27
C SER A 163 -11.21 -10.27 14.57
N VAL A 164 -11.02 -11.02 15.66
CA VAL A 164 -11.43 -10.58 17.02
C VAL A 164 -10.84 -9.22 17.38
N LEU A 165 -9.61 -8.93 16.93
CA LEU A 165 -8.97 -7.63 17.13
C LEU A 165 -9.72 -6.50 16.41
N VAL A 166 -10.16 -6.73 15.17
CA VAL A 166 -10.92 -5.76 14.36
C VAL A 166 -12.32 -5.53 14.95
N ASP A 167 -12.95 -6.57 15.49
CA ASP A 167 -14.26 -6.45 16.14
C ASP A 167 -14.17 -5.68 17.46
N ASN A 168 -13.17 -5.99 18.28
CA ASN A 168 -12.90 -5.24 19.51
C ASN A 168 -12.60 -3.77 19.23
N PHE A 169 -11.86 -3.48 18.15
CA PHE A 169 -11.61 -2.13 17.70
C PHE A 169 -12.91 -1.41 17.29
N ALA A 170 -13.77 -2.07 16.51
CA ALA A 170 -15.06 -1.51 16.10
C ALA A 170 -15.97 -1.21 17.31
N LEU A 171 -15.93 -2.04 18.36
CA LEU A 171 -16.63 -1.75 19.62
C LEU A 171 -16.10 -0.48 20.30
N LYS A 172 -14.78 -0.31 20.38
CA LYS A 172 -14.13 0.90 20.94
C LYS A 172 -14.52 2.18 20.19
N LEU A 173 -14.82 2.09 18.89
CA LEU A 173 -15.26 3.24 18.09
C LEU A 173 -16.69 3.70 18.41
N LYS A 174 -17.54 2.82 18.97
CA LYS A 174 -18.95 3.16 19.28
C LYS A 174 -19.09 4.22 20.38
N ASP A 175 -18.05 4.41 21.19
CA ASP A 175 -18.01 5.44 22.24
C ASP A 175 -17.73 6.85 21.69
N LEU A 176 -17.42 6.96 20.39
CA LEU A 176 -17.19 8.24 19.72
C LEU A 176 -18.45 8.69 18.96
N PRO A 177 -18.68 10.01 18.79
CA PRO A 177 -19.80 10.55 18.04
C PRO A 177 -19.57 10.39 16.52
N LEU A 178 -19.54 9.14 16.05
CA LEU A 178 -19.30 8.74 14.66
C LEU A 178 -20.58 8.14 14.07
N SER A 179 -20.82 8.40 12.78
CA SER A 179 -21.87 7.71 12.04
C SER A 179 -21.50 6.23 11.83
N VAL A 180 -22.50 5.40 11.53
CA VAL A 180 -22.29 3.97 11.22
C VAL A 180 -21.27 3.78 10.10
N PHE A 181 -21.35 4.62 9.06
CA PHE A 181 -20.40 4.55 7.94
C PHE A 181 -18.98 4.89 8.36
N GLU A 182 -18.77 5.89 9.22
CA GLU A 182 -17.44 6.22 9.72
C GLU A 182 -16.84 5.07 10.53
N ILE A 183 -17.64 4.43 11.38
CA ILE A 183 -17.22 3.25 12.12
C ILE A 183 -16.77 2.14 11.16
N GLU A 184 -17.54 1.86 10.11
CA GLU A 184 -17.16 0.89 9.07
C GLU A 184 -15.88 1.31 8.33
N TRP A 185 -15.71 2.60 8.03
CA TRP A 185 -14.54 3.12 7.34
C TRP A 185 -13.26 3.02 8.19
N TYR A 186 -13.31 3.45 9.46
CA TYR A 186 -12.17 3.35 10.37
C TYR A 186 -11.84 1.90 10.74
N ARG A 187 -12.85 1.03 10.86
CA ARG A 187 -12.66 -0.42 10.99
C ARG A 187 -11.91 -0.99 9.79
N SER A 188 -12.34 -0.65 8.58
CA SER A 188 -11.67 -1.06 7.34
C SER A 188 -10.25 -0.51 7.22
N LEU A 189 -10.00 0.72 7.67
CA LEU A 189 -8.66 1.32 7.74
C LEU A 189 -7.74 0.56 8.71
N PHE A 190 -8.24 0.26 9.91
CA PHE A 190 -7.52 -0.50 10.91
C PHE A 190 -7.13 -1.88 10.40
N GLU A 191 -8.09 -2.61 9.82
CA GLU A 191 -7.86 -3.93 9.24
C GLU A 191 -6.80 -3.89 8.13
N ASN A 192 -6.89 -2.93 7.20
CA ASN A 192 -5.90 -2.79 6.14
C ASN A 192 -4.50 -2.51 6.68
N ARG A 193 -4.34 -1.63 7.67
CA ARG A 193 -3.04 -1.36 8.29
C ARG A 193 -2.48 -2.58 9.03
N LEU A 194 -3.34 -3.31 9.75
CA LEU A 194 -2.95 -4.56 10.40
C LEU A 194 -2.43 -5.59 9.40
N ARG A 195 -3.09 -5.76 8.26
CA ARG A 195 -2.65 -6.72 7.23
C ARG A 195 -1.26 -6.36 6.68
N ARG A 196 -0.97 -5.07 6.47
CA ARG A 196 0.37 -4.63 6.03
C ARG A 196 1.46 -4.96 7.06
N VAL A 197 1.18 -4.71 8.34
CA VAL A 197 2.12 -5.02 9.44
C VAL A 197 2.27 -6.52 9.64
N ASN A 198 1.18 -7.29 9.60
CA ASN A 198 1.23 -8.73 9.75
C ASN A 198 1.90 -9.43 8.57
N ALA A 199 1.82 -8.88 7.36
CA ALA A 199 2.60 -9.36 6.23
C ALA A 199 4.11 -9.25 6.46
N LEU A 200 4.60 -8.26 7.24
CA LEU A 200 6.00 -8.19 7.66
C LEU A 200 6.34 -9.26 8.69
N HIS A 201 5.50 -9.40 9.72
CA HIS A 201 5.68 -10.39 10.77
C HIS A 201 5.71 -11.83 10.22
N ASP A 202 4.85 -12.13 9.26
CA ASP A 202 4.76 -13.44 8.60
C ASP A 202 6.01 -13.77 7.79
N ILE A 203 6.88 -12.80 7.50
CA ILE A 203 8.20 -13.02 6.90
C ILE A 203 9.33 -12.60 7.85
N GLY A 204 9.08 -12.58 9.17
CA GLY A 204 10.13 -12.33 10.16
C GLY A 204 10.71 -10.90 10.14
N ILE A 205 9.99 -9.93 9.61
CA ILE A 205 10.35 -8.51 9.71
C ILE A 205 9.52 -7.84 10.80
N VAL A 206 10.18 -7.01 11.59
CA VAL A 206 9.57 -6.08 12.55
C VAL A 206 9.79 -4.66 12.02
N HIS A 207 8.76 -3.83 11.93
CA HIS A 207 8.90 -2.47 11.40
C HIS A 207 9.67 -1.57 12.36
N GLY A 208 9.40 -1.70 13.66
CA GLY A 208 10.12 -1.07 14.77
C GLY A 208 9.85 0.41 15.03
N ASP A 209 8.98 1.03 14.23
CA ASP A 209 8.67 2.46 14.30
C ASP A 209 7.33 2.75 13.62
N ILE A 210 6.29 2.02 13.98
CA ILE A 210 4.96 2.19 13.36
C ILE A 210 4.42 3.60 13.64
N ARG A 211 4.25 4.41 12.59
CA ARG A 211 3.64 5.76 12.65
C ARG A 211 2.57 5.98 11.58
N ASP A 212 1.70 6.95 11.81
CA ASP A 212 0.64 7.30 10.85
C ASP A 212 1.22 7.79 9.50
N ASP A 213 2.30 8.57 9.55
CA ASP A 213 3.00 9.08 8.37
C ASP A 213 3.79 8.02 7.60
N HIS A 214 3.82 6.77 8.07
CA HIS A 214 4.39 5.62 7.34
C HIS A 214 3.38 4.85 6.51
N PHE A 215 2.08 5.10 6.68
CA PHE A 215 1.02 4.53 5.84
C PHE A 215 0.50 5.50 4.79
N ARG A 216 0.57 6.80 5.06
CA ARG A 216 0.11 7.88 4.18
C ARG A 216 1.16 8.95 4.00
N ILE A 217 1.07 9.68 2.89
CA ILE A 217 1.97 10.79 2.61
C ILE A 217 1.54 12.00 3.47
N PRO A 218 2.47 12.81 4.00
CA PRO A 218 2.10 14.04 4.68
C PRO A 218 1.19 14.94 3.82
N GLY A 219 0.08 15.41 4.40
CA GLY A 219 -0.92 16.23 3.70
C GLY A 219 -1.98 15.43 2.93
N ASP A 220 -1.91 14.11 2.95
CA ASP A 220 -2.86 13.22 2.28
C ASP A 220 -3.77 12.51 3.29
N SER A 221 -5.03 12.29 2.93
CA SER A 221 -6.02 11.68 3.82
C SER A 221 -6.02 10.15 3.73
N TYR A 222 -5.56 9.61 2.61
CA TYR A 222 -5.65 8.18 2.32
C TYR A 222 -4.32 7.46 2.48
N ASP A 223 -4.37 6.21 2.93
CA ASP A 223 -3.21 5.34 2.91
C ASP A 223 -2.75 5.06 1.46
N THR A 224 -1.46 4.77 1.31
CA THR A 224 -0.87 4.30 0.04
C THR A 224 -0.33 2.89 0.24
N VAL A 225 0.81 2.81 0.91
CA VAL A 225 1.58 1.61 1.25
C VAL A 225 2.27 1.84 2.60
N LEU A 226 2.76 0.78 3.23
CA LEU A 226 3.61 0.87 4.42
C LEU A 226 5.07 1.08 3.99
N TYR A 227 5.72 2.14 4.46
CA TYR A 227 7.09 2.50 4.08
C TYR A 227 7.91 3.02 5.27
N ASP A 228 9.22 3.24 5.04
CA ASP A 228 10.23 3.67 6.02
C ASP A 228 10.68 2.55 6.98
N PHE A 229 11.44 1.61 6.44
CA PHE A 229 12.03 0.48 7.18
C PHE A 229 13.39 0.80 7.80
N SER A 230 13.71 2.08 7.98
CA SER A 230 14.98 2.55 8.54
C SER A 230 15.26 2.03 9.96
N ASN A 231 14.22 1.83 10.76
CA ASN A 231 14.26 1.30 12.12
C ASN A 231 13.86 -0.18 12.20
N SER A 232 13.64 -0.82 11.05
CA SER A 232 13.20 -2.21 10.98
C SER A 232 14.26 -3.19 11.45
N TYR A 233 13.80 -4.36 11.89
CA TYR A 233 14.62 -5.53 12.11
C TYR A 233 14.14 -6.65 11.19
N THR A 234 15.00 -7.09 10.27
CA THR A 234 14.81 -8.30 9.48
C THR A 234 15.46 -9.47 10.21
N PHE A 235 14.71 -10.55 10.42
CA PHE A 235 15.20 -11.71 11.15
C PHE A 235 16.51 -12.25 10.57
N SER A 236 17.45 -12.54 11.47
CA SER A 236 18.65 -13.31 11.20
C SER A 236 18.85 -14.30 12.35
N PRO A 237 19.44 -15.49 12.10
CA PRO A 237 19.70 -16.49 13.13
C PRO A 237 20.75 -16.03 14.15
N ARG A 238 21.53 -14.99 13.83
CA ARG A 238 22.47 -14.37 14.77
C ARG A 238 21.71 -13.51 15.77
N LEU A 239 22.05 -13.66 17.06
CA LEU A 239 21.47 -12.84 18.12
C LEU A 239 21.76 -11.35 17.85
N PRO A 240 20.74 -10.51 17.65
CA PRO A 240 20.93 -9.11 17.35
C PRO A 240 21.29 -8.32 18.60
N TYR A 241 21.96 -7.20 18.42
CA TYR A 241 22.23 -6.22 19.48
C TYR A 241 20.93 -5.58 20.00
N ARG A 242 19.99 -5.27 19.09
CA ARG A 242 18.64 -4.79 19.39
C ARG A 242 17.65 -5.29 18.34
N VAL A 243 16.39 -5.47 18.75
CA VAL A 243 15.26 -5.68 17.83
C VAL A 243 14.38 -4.45 17.93
N ALA A 244 14.18 -3.73 16.82
CA ALA A 244 13.32 -2.54 16.79
C ALA A 244 13.65 -1.50 17.88
N SER A 245 14.93 -1.17 18.05
CA SER A 245 15.44 -0.28 19.11
C SER A 245 15.18 -0.73 20.56
N ARG A 246 14.66 -1.95 20.78
CA ARG A 246 14.36 -2.55 22.10
C ARG A 246 15.25 -3.76 22.40
N LYS A 247 15.15 -4.25 23.64
CA LYS A 247 15.73 -5.55 24.04
C LYS A 247 15.15 -6.67 23.16
N ALA A 248 15.91 -7.73 22.93
CA ALA A 248 15.45 -8.90 22.21
C ALA A 248 14.19 -9.49 22.87
N LEU A 249 13.08 -9.49 22.12
CA LEU A 249 11.78 -10.01 22.55
C LEU A 249 11.28 -11.01 21.50
N PRO A 250 10.44 -11.99 21.90
CA PRO A 250 9.73 -12.83 20.95
C PRO A 250 8.86 -12.01 19.99
N LEU A 251 8.75 -12.47 18.73
CA LEU A 251 7.94 -11.85 17.70
C LEU A 251 6.47 -11.71 18.13
N SER A 252 5.93 -12.67 18.88
CA SER A 252 4.56 -12.62 19.40
C SER A 252 4.30 -11.41 20.30
N LYS A 253 5.25 -11.04 21.17
CA LYS A 253 5.15 -9.83 22.00
C LYS A 253 5.31 -8.57 21.18
N ILE A 254 6.23 -8.57 20.22
CA ILE A 254 6.46 -7.44 19.32
C ILE A 254 5.21 -7.16 18.48
N ARG A 255 4.61 -8.22 17.91
CA ARG A 255 3.37 -8.17 17.15
C ARG A 255 2.27 -7.47 17.95
N GLN A 256 2.04 -7.86 19.21
CA GLN A 256 1.06 -7.21 20.08
C GLN A 256 1.32 -5.70 20.25
N TYR A 257 2.59 -5.29 20.38
CA TYR A 257 2.91 -3.86 20.49
C TYR A 257 2.65 -3.10 19.18
N GLU A 258 3.08 -3.63 18.03
CA GLU A 258 2.87 -2.98 16.74
C GLU A 258 1.38 -2.92 16.36
N GLU A 259 0.61 -3.99 16.61
CA GLU A 259 -0.84 -4.01 16.46
C GLU A 259 -1.52 -2.97 17.36
N GLY A 260 -1.05 -2.83 18.62
CA GLY A 260 -1.48 -1.77 19.53
C GLY A 260 -1.20 -0.37 18.99
N TYR A 261 -0.01 -0.12 18.44
CA TYR A 261 0.32 1.17 17.83
C TYR A 261 -0.56 1.49 16.62
N VAL A 262 -0.86 0.51 15.76
CA VAL A 262 -1.81 0.68 14.65
C VAL A 262 -3.20 1.05 15.17
N SER A 263 -3.68 0.35 16.20
CA SER A 263 -4.98 0.62 16.85
C SER A 263 -5.06 2.04 17.38
N ASP A 264 -4.06 2.47 18.16
CA ASP A 264 -4.01 3.82 18.74
C ASP A 264 -3.91 4.92 17.68
N GLN A 265 -3.27 4.66 16.55
CA GLN A 265 -3.21 5.61 15.44
C GLN A 265 -4.58 5.80 14.78
N VAL A 266 -5.23 4.70 14.39
CA VAL A 266 -6.54 4.78 13.72
C VAL A 266 -7.60 5.31 14.67
N TYR A 267 -7.54 4.95 15.96
CA TYR A 267 -8.42 5.51 16.97
C TYR A 267 -8.22 7.02 17.14
N ARG A 268 -6.98 7.51 17.18
CA ARG A 268 -6.72 8.97 17.22
C ARG A 268 -7.28 9.70 16.00
N ARG A 269 -7.17 9.12 14.80
CA ARG A 269 -7.79 9.69 13.59
C ARG A 269 -9.31 9.77 13.73
N ALA A 270 -9.94 8.72 14.27
CA ALA A 270 -11.37 8.68 14.53
C ALA A 270 -11.81 9.73 15.57
N GLN A 271 -11.06 9.88 16.67
CA GLN A 271 -11.29 10.93 17.67
C GLN A 271 -11.19 12.34 17.10
N GLN A 272 -10.27 12.54 16.15
CA GLN A 272 -10.08 13.81 15.45
C GLN A 272 -11.09 14.03 14.31
N MET A 273 -11.98 13.07 14.05
CA MET A 273 -12.93 13.11 12.93
C MET A 273 -12.25 13.36 11.58
N ASP A 274 -11.03 12.83 11.39
CA ASP A 274 -10.18 13.09 10.21
C ASP A 274 -10.90 12.83 8.87
N LEU A 275 -11.76 11.82 8.80
CA LEU A 275 -12.60 11.57 7.63
C LEU A 275 -13.62 12.69 7.38
N ARG A 276 -14.31 13.22 8.40
CA ARG A 276 -15.25 14.33 8.24
C ARG A 276 -14.53 15.59 7.78
N ASP A 277 -13.37 15.88 8.38
CA ASP A 277 -12.54 17.03 8.01
C ASP A 277 -12.08 16.95 6.56
N HIS A 278 -11.65 15.77 6.11
CA HIS A 278 -11.31 15.53 4.71
C HIS A 278 -12.51 15.76 3.80
N LEU A 279 -13.66 15.17 4.12
CA LEU A 279 -14.87 15.29 3.31
C LEU A 279 -15.39 16.72 3.26
N ALA A 280 -15.35 17.46 4.38
CA ALA A 280 -15.74 18.86 4.45
C ALA A 280 -14.89 19.71 3.49
N LYS A 281 -13.57 19.50 3.49
CA LYS A 281 -12.65 20.16 2.56
C LYS A 281 -12.89 19.74 1.10
N SER A 282 -13.04 18.44 0.84
CA SER A 282 -13.22 17.89 -0.51
C SER A 282 -14.55 18.29 -1.16
N LEU A 283 -15.61 18.41 -0.36
CA LEU A 283 -16.95 18.81 -0.77
C LEU A 283 -17.18 20.34 -0.67
N GLN A 284 -16.22 21.08 -0.11
CA GLN A 284 -16.33 22.52 0.16
C GLN A 284 -17.57 22.86 1.00
N THR A 285 -17.77 22.11 2.08
CA THR A 285 -18.91 22.24 3.00
C THR A 285 -18.44 22.21 4.46
N ASN A 286 -19.36 22.36 5.42
CA ASN A 286 -19.06 22.28 6.85
C ASN A 286 -19.22 20.84 7.39
N ILE A 287 -18.71 20.60 8.59
CA ILE A 287 -18.69 19.27 9.23
C ILE A 287 -20.13 18.75 9.48
N ASP A 288 -21.05 19.61 9.89
CA ASP A 288 -22.44 19.22 10.19
C ASP A 288 -23.17 18.71 8.93
N ALA A 289 -22.95 19.36 7.80
CA ALA A 289 -23.48 18.93 6.51
C ALA A 289 -22.89 17.58 6.07
N VAL A 290 -21.59 17.36 6.32
CA VAL A 290 -20.97 16.04 6.08
C VAL A 290 -21.61 14.98 6.96
N GLU A 291 -21.77 15.23 8.26
CA GLU A 291 -22.41 14.29 9.18
C GLU A 291 -23.83 13.92 8.74
N ALA A 292 -24.61 14.91 8.29
CA ALA A 292 -25.93 14.67 7.71
C ALA A 292 -25.87 13.76 6.47
N ILE A 293 -24.90 13.96 5.56
CA ILE A 293 -24.72 13.12 4.37
C ILE A 293 -24.33 11.67 4.76
N LEU A 294 -23.44 11.52 5.73
CA LEU A 294 -22.97 10.22 6.21
C LEU A 294 -24.09 9.43 6.91
N SER A 295 -25.02 10.13 7.56
CA SER A 295 -26.11 9.55 8.34
C SER A 295 -27.42 9.43 7.56
N CYS A 296 -27.56 10.13 6.43
CA CYS A 296 -28.79 10.15 5.63
C CYS A 296 -29.20 8.73 5.21
N PRO A 297 -30.46 8.29 5.38
CA PRO A 297 -30.91 7.00 4.89
C PRO A 297 -30.62 6.82 3.40
N LEU A 298 -30.15 5.63 3.02
CA LEU A 298 -29.97 5.31 1.61
C LEU A 298 -31.30 4.86 1.04
N ASP A 299 -31.61 5.35 -0.15
CA ASP A 299 -32.68 4.81 -0.95
C ASP A 299 -32.13 3.57 -1.68
N GLU A 300 -32.34 2.40 -1.06
CA GLU A 300 -31.87 1.11 -1.57
C GLU A 300 -32.52 0.74 -2.92
N ALA A 301 -33.61 1.42 -3.31
CA ALA A 301 -34.34 1.19 -4.56
C ALA A 301 -33.79 1.95 -5.78
N LYS A 302 -32.70 2.73 -5.63
CA LYS A 302 -32.14 3.50 -6.76
C LYS A 302 -31.46 2.61 -7.80
N ASP A 303 -31.62 2.99 -9.06
CA ASP A 303 -30.87 2.47 -10.21
C ASP A 303 -29.37 2.66 -9.98
N LEU A 304 -28.73 1.63 -9.41
CA LEU A 304 -27.28 1.58 -9.26
C LEU A 304 -26.64 1.46 -10.64
N GLU A 305 -25.55 2.19 -10.84
CA GLU A 305 -24.78 2.18 -12.07
C GLU A 305 -23.66 1.13 -12.03
N LEU A 306 -23.20 0.68 -13.19
CA LEU A 306 -21.95 -0.07 -13.27
C LEU A 306 -20.77 0.87 -12.99
N ILE A 307 -19.94 0.50 -12.02
CA ILE A 307 -18.73 1.25 -11.68
C ILE A 307 -17.51 0.47 -12.19
N VAL A 308 -16.67 1.13 -12.98
CA VAL A 308 -15.43 0.56 -13.53
C VAL A 308 -14.25 1.35 -12.98
N LEU A 309 -13.34 0.70 -12.28
CA LEU A 309 -12.15 1.30 -11.69
C LEU A 309 -10.90 0.72 -12.33
N LYS A 310 -9.93 1.58 -12.66
CA LYS A 310 -8.65 1.21 -13.27
C LYS A 310 -7.51 1.39 -12.29
N THR A 311 -6.65 0.38 -12.16
CA THR A 311 -5.42 0.45 -11.36
C THR A 311 -4.24 -0.19 -12.09
N THR A 312 -3.06 0.39 -11.96
CA THR A 312 -1.81 -0.20 -12.49
C THR A 312 -1.14 -1.14 -11.49
N ASN A 313 -1.53 -1.03 -10.22
CA ASN A 313 -0.98 -1.86 -9.16
C ASN A 313 -1.79 -3.14 -9.03
N ARG A 314 -1.09 -4.26 -8.90
CA ARG A 314 -1.71 -5.55 -8.63
C ARG A 314 -2.48 -5.48 -7.29
N PRO A 315 -3.78 -5.85 -7.27
CA PRO A 315 -4.52 -6.04 -6.03
C PRO A 315 -3.92 -7.17 -5.17
N ASP A 316 -4.09 -7.09 -3.86
CA ASP A 316 -3.74 -8.19 -2.94
C ASP A 316 -4.71 -9.38 -3.04
N GLY A 317 -5.95 -9.13 -3.46
CA GLY A 317 -6.95 -10.14 -3.79
C GLY A 317 -7.92 -9.65 -4.86
N PHE A 318 -8.46 -10.59 -5.62
CA PHE A 318 -9.40 -10.31 -6.72
C PHE A 318 -10.85 -10.55 -6.28
N THR A 319 -11.23 -9.94 -5.17
CA THR A 319 -12.58 -9.97 -4.58
C THR A 319 -13.13 -8.54 -4.47
N VAL A 320 -14.25 -8.35 -3.77
CA VAL A 320 -14.77 -7.02 -3.45
C VAL A 320 -13.72 -6.26 -2.62
N PRO A 321 -13.37 -5.01 -2.99
CA PRO A 321 -12.36 -4.26 -2.25
C PRO A 321 -12.89 -3.78 -0.89
N SER A 322 -11.96 -3.65 0.05
CA SER A 322 -12.17 -2.99 1.35
C SER A 322 -12.60 -1.54 1.16
N LEU A 323 -13.52 -1.10 2.02
CA LEU A 323 -14.14 0.23 1.98
C LEU A 323 -13.09 1.35 1.92
N THR A 324 -12.11 1.34 2.82
CA THR A 324 -11.09 2.40 2.86
C THR A 324 -10.22 2.46 1.60
N SER A 325 -9.99 1.32 0.92
CA SER A 325 -9.13 1.26 -0.27
C SER A 325 -9.84 1.70 -1.54
N VAL A 326 -11.14 1.39 -1.67
CA VAL A 326 -11.95 1.75 -2.84
C VAL A 326 -12.47 3.18 -2.78
N PHE A 327 -12.67 3.72 -1.57
CA PHE A 327 -13.19 5.07 -1.36
C PHE A 327 -12.47 6.17 -2.18
N PRO A 328 -11.12 6.28 -2.20
CA PRO A 328 -10.44 7.29 -3.02
C PRO A 328 -10.64 7.09 -4.52
N PHE A 329 -10.89 5.86 -4.99
CA PHE A 329 -11.21 5.60 -6.40
C PHE A 329 -12.61 6.07 -6.74
N LEU A 330 -13.60 5.81 -5.87
CA LEU A 330 -14.95 6.35 -6.03
C LEU A 330 -14.97 7.88 -6.00
N GLU A 331 -14.18 8.47 -5.11
CA GLU A 331 -14.03 9.93 -5.03
C GLU A 331 -13.44 10.50 -6.32
N ALA A 332 -12.45 9.84 -6.91
CA ALA A 332 -11.78 10.29 -8.14
C ALA A 332 -12.69 10.30 -9.37
N ILE A 333 -13.68 9.41 -9.45
CA ILE A 333 -14.59 9.28 -10.59
C ILE A 333 -15.95 9.96 -10.38
N ARG A 334 -16.15 10.62 -9.22
CA ARG A 334 -17.46 11.17 -8.84
C ARG A 334 -17.98 12.16 -9.91
N PRO A 335 -19.28 12.12 -10.27
CA PRO A 335 -19.87 13.10 -11.16
C PRO A 335 -19.78 14.51 -10.57
N LYS A 336 -19.41 15.51 -11.38
CA LYS A 336 -19.38 16.92 -10.93
C LYS A 336 -20.75 17.44 -10.48
N SER A 337 -21.82 16.91 -11.07
CA SER A 337 -23.21 17.21 -10.72
C SER A 337 -23.63 16.62 -9.37
N ASN A 338 -22.91 15.63 -8.85
CA ASN A 338 -23.22 14.98 -7.58
C ASN A 338 -21.94 14.73 -6.76
N PRO A 339 -21.42 15.76 -6.06
CA PRO A 339 -20.17 15.67 -5.30
C PRO A 339 -20.18 14.60 -4.20
N SER A 340 -21.33 14.30 -3.59
CA SER A 340 -21.48 13.29 -2.54
C SER A 340 -21.73 11.87 -3.06
N TRP A 341 -21.80 11.67 -4.39
CA TRP A 341 -22.06 10.36 -5.03
C TRP A 341 -21.19 9.23 -4.46
N HIS A 342 -19.89 9.49 -4.32
CA HIS A 342 -18.92 8.52 -3.84
C HIS A 342 -19.22 8.04 -2.41
N ILE A 343 -19.78 8.89 -1.54
CA ILE A 343 -20.21 8.52 -0.19
C ILE A 343 -21.40 7.56 -0.27
N SER A 344 -22.42 7.91 -1.06
CA SER A 344 -23.60 7.06 -1.22
C SER A 344 -23.23 5.69 -1.78
N ARG A 345 -22.35 5.64 -2.78
CA ARG A 345 -21.91 4.37 -3.39
C ARG A 345 -21.00 3.55 -2.49
N ALA A 346 -20.11 4.20 -1.73
CA ALA A 346 -19.29 3.51 -0.75
C ALA A 346 -20.15 2.83 0.34
N ARG A 347 -21.24 3.47 0.77
CA ARG A 347 -22.21 2.89 1.72
C ARG A 347 -23.00 1.72 1.13
N GLN A 348 -23.12 1.64 -0.19
CA GLN A 348 -23.84 0.59 -0.91
C GLN A 348 -22.91 -0.48 -1.52
N LEU A 349 -21.63 -0.57 -1.11
CA LEU A 349 -20.69 -1.56 -1.69
C LEU A 349 -21.19 -3.00 -1.61
N LYS A 350 -21.95 -3.35 -0.56
CA LYS A 350 -22.58 -4.68 -0.39
C LYS A 350 -23.67 -4.98 -1.42
N SER A 351 -24.16 -3.96 -2.13
CA SER A 351 -25.14 -4.07 -3.22
C SER A 351 -24.49 -4.38 -4.58
N TYR A 352 -23.17 -4.56 -4.61
CA TYR A 352 -22.41 -4.88 -5.82
C TYR A 352 -21.71 -6.24 -5.71
N LYS A 353 -21.57 -6.90 -6.85
CA LYS A 353 -20.64 -7.99 -7.07
C LYS A 353 -19.39 -7.49 -7.80
N SER A 354 -18.24 -8.11 -7.56
CA SER A 354 -16.97 -7.75 -8.22
C SER A 354 -16.63 -8.66 -9.39
N LEU A 355 -16.20 -8.05 -10.50
CA LEU A 355 -15.45 -8.71 -11.58
C LEU A 355 -14.08 -8.04 -11.70
N TRP A 356 -13.04 -8.85 -11.92
CA TRP A 356 -11.70 -8.35 -12.20
C TRP A 356 -11.24 -8.77 -13.58
N ALA A 357 -10.76 -7.81 -14.36
CA ALA A 357 -10.13 -8.04 -15.65
C ALA A 357 -8.72 -7.45 -15.66
N PHE A 358 -7.86 -8.00 -16.51
CA PHE A 358 -6.51 -7.52 -16.74
C PHE A 358 -6.31 -7.22 -18.23
N GLN A 359 -5.85 -6.00 -18.51
CA GLN A 359 -5.51 -5.55 -19.86
C GLN A 359 -4.01 -5.72 -20.07
N HIS A 360 -3.65 -6.60 -21.00
CA HIS A 360 -2.28 -6.74 -21.49
C HIS A 360 -2.01 -5.73 -22.61
N THR A 361 -0.85 -5.08 -22.56
CA THR A 361 -0.34 -4.26 -23.65
C THR A 361 0.80 -5.02 -24.33
N HIS A 362 0.54 -5.55 -25.53
CA HIS A 362 1.59 -6.18 -26.33
C HIS A 362 2.23 -5.15 -27.27
N GLU A 363 3.55 -4.97 -27.16
CA GLU A 363 4.35 -4.32 -28.20
C GLU A 363 4.64 -5.34 -29.30
N ASN A 364 3.95 -5.22 -30.43
CA ASN A 364 4.28 -6.01 -31.62
C ASN A 364 5.41 -5.36 -32.42
N GLN A 365 6.14 -6.15 -33.21
CA GLN A 365 7.25 -5.72 -34.08
C GLN A 365 6.86 -4.64 -35.13
N VAL A 366 5.57 -4.35 -35.30
CA VAL A 366 5.03 -3.39 -36.28
C VAL A 366 4.54 -2.09 -35.61
N ASN A 367 4.93 -1.78 -34.36
CA ASN A 367 4.48 -0.60 -33.60
C ASN A 367 2.95 -0.48 -33.40
N LEU A 368 2.18 -1.54 -33.67
CA LEU A 368 0.75 -1.61 -33.34
C LEU A 368 0.60 -2.24 -31.95
N THR A 369 0.13 -1.46 -30.99
CA THR A 369 -0.23 -1.95 -29.64
C THR A 369 -1.51 -2.75 -29.73
N LYS A 370 -1.41 -4.09 -29.63
CA LYS A 370 -2.60 -4.94 -29.46
C LYS A 370 -2.92 -5.00 -27.98
N GLN A 371 -4.11 -4.52 -27.61
CA GLN A 371 -4.64 -4.64 -26.26
C GLN A 371 -5.51 -5.89 -26.18
N THR A 372 -5.25 -6.74 -25.21
CA THR A 372 -6.09 -7.92 -24.92
C THR A 372 -6.56 -7.85 -23.48
N LEU A 373 -7.84 -8.11 -23.25
CA LEU A 373 -8.43 -8.19 -21.92
C LEU A 373 -8.68 -9.65 -21.55
N THR A 374 -8.38 -9.99 -20.30
CA THR A 374 -8.61 -11.32 -19.75
C THR A 374 -9.31 -11.19 -18.41
N ILE A 375 -10.38 -11.95 -18.20
CA ILE A 375 -11.06 -12.00 -16.91
C ILE A 375 -10.18 -12.80 -15.93
N VAL A 376 -9.84 -12.16 -14.82
CA VAL A 376 -9.02 -12.73 -13.75
C VAL A 376 -9.89 -13.43 -12.72
N SER A 377 -10.97 -12.75 -12.31
CA SER A 377 -11.93 -13.25 -11.32
C SER A 377 -13.33 -12.78 -11.68
N LEU A 378 -14.30 -13.66 -11.44
CA LEU A 378 -15.72 -13.39 -11.62
C LEU A 378 -16.46 -13.75 -10.34
N TRP A 379 -17.12 -12.77 -9.72
CA TRP A 379 -17.91 -12.98 -8.50
C TRP A 379 -17.13 -13.58 -7.33
N GLY A 380 -15.81 -13.35 -7.30
CA GLY A 380 -14.90 -13.89 -6.29
C GLY A 380 -14.26 -15.23 -6.66
N GLU A 381 -14.71 -15.86 -7.75
CA GLU A 381 -14.09 -17.09 -8.28
C GLU A 381 -12.93 -16.74 -9.21
N MET A 382 -11.76 -17.28 -8.90
CA MET A 382 -10.55 -17.10 -9.70
C MET A 382 -10.63 -17.93 -10.99
N LEU A 383 -10.60 -17.25 -12.14
CA LEU A 383 -10.61 -17.89 -13.47
C LEU A 383 -9.21 -17.99 -14.08
N THR A 384 -8.32 -17.06 -13.72
CA THR A 384 -6.95 -17.02 -14.20
C THR A 384 -6.00 -16.88 -13.01
N ASP A 385 -4.88 -17.62 -13.06
CA ASP A 385 -3.81 -17.47 -12.09
C ASP A 385 -3.11 -16.11 -12.25
N PRO A 386 -3.24 -15.20 -11.26
CA PRO A 386 -2.70 -13.85 -11.35
C PRO A 386 -1.18 -13.80 -11.25
N ASP A 387 -0.53 -14.87 -10.76
CA ASP A 387 0.93 -14.95 -10.69
C ASP A 387 1.56 -15.18 -12.07
N LYS A 388 0.78 -15.68 -13.04
CA LYS A 388 1.22 -15.83 -14.43
C LYS A 388 1.09 -14.53 -15.24
N LEU A 389 0.44 -13.50 -14.70
CA LEU A 389 0.23 -12.23 -15.39
C LEU A 389 1.49 -11.35 -15.31
N ARG A 390 1.98 -10.88 -16.45
CA ARG A 390 3.08 -9.91 -16.53
C ARG A 390 2.58 -8.51 -16.19
N THR A 391 2.44 -8.22 -14.91
CA THR A 391 1.84 -6.97 -14.38
C THR A 391 2.60 -5.70 -14.78
N GLU A 392 3.86 -5.80 -15.19
CA GLU A 392 4.68 -4.65 -15.64
C GLU A 392 4.20 -4.02 -16.96
N GLN A 393 3.36 -4.72 -17.73
CA GLN A 393 2.92 -4.34 -19.08
C GLN A 393 1.39 -4.19 -19.20
N GLY A 394 0.69 -3.92 -18.09
CA GLY A 394 -0.76 -3.87 -18.12
C GLY A 394 -1.40 -3.08 -16.98
N CYS A 395 -2.71 -3.16 -16.92
CA CYS A 395 -3.50 -2.59 -15.84
C CYS A 395 -4.69 -3.49 -15.52
N PHE A 396 -5.15 -3.42 -14.27
CA PHE A 396 -6.30 -4.14 -13.77
C PHE A 396 -7.53 -3.24 -13.80
N PHE A 397 -8.65 -3.86 -14.12
CA PHE A 397 -9.97 -3.26 -14.04
C PHE A 397 -10.80 -4.00 -12.99
N LEU A 398 -11.38 -3.24 -12.06
CA LEU A 398 -12.41 -3.70 -11.15
C LEU A 398 -13.75 -3.19 -11.65
N LEU A 399 -14.70 -4.09 -11.83
CA LEU A 399 -16.09 -3.77 -12.14
C LEU A 399 -16.94 -4.11 -10.93
N LEU A 400 -17.67 -3.12 -10.43
CA LEU A 400 -18.69 -3.30 -9.41
C LEU A 400 -20.03 -3.30 -10.14
N VAL A 401 -20.60 -4.50 -10.27
CA VAL A 401 -21.87 -4.74 -10.98
C VAL A 401 -22.99 -4.82 -9.94
N PRO A 402 -24.06 -4.02 -10.04
CA PRO A 402 -25.18 -4.11 -9.11
C PRO A 402 -25.80 -5.51 -9.08
N HIS A 403 -26.15 -6.00 -7.88
CA HIS A 403 -26.80 -7.31 -7.71
C HIS A 403 -28.11 -7.45 -8.51
N ALA A 404 -28.82 -6.34 -8.71
CA ALA A 404 -30.10 -6.31 -9.41
C ALA A 404 -29.99 -6.44 -10.93
N TRP A 405 -28.78 -6.33 -11.50
CA TRP A 405 -28.58 -6.46 -12.94
C TRP A 405 -28.58 -7.94 -13.35
N VAL A 406 -29.48 -8.30 -14.27
CA VAL A 406 -29.47 -9.59 -14.96
C VAL A 406 -28.67 -9.41 -16.25
N ILE A 407 -27.58 -10.15 -16.40
CA ILE A 407 -26.66 -10.02 -17.54
C ILE A 407 -26.52 -11.39 -18.21
N ASP A 408 -27.02 -11.51 -19.44
CA ASP A 408 -27.05 -12.78 -20.16
C ASP A 408 -25.68 -13.14 -20.78
N ASP A 409 -24.91 -12.15 -21.25
CA ASP A 409 -23.51 -12.29 -21.70
C ASP A 409 -22.56 -11.48 -20.80
N VAL A 410 -22.34 -12.01 -19.60
CA VAL A 410 -21.50 -11.40 -18.56
C VAL A 410 -20.09 -11.14 -19.08
N GLY A 411 -19.55 -11.99 -19.95
CA GLY A 411 -18.18 -11.88 -20.45
C GLY A 411 -18.01 -10.70 -21.41
N SER A 412 -18.70 -10.72 -22.55
CA SER A 412 -18.41 -9.79 -23.65
C SER A 412 -18.80 -8.35 -23.29
N LYS A 413 -19.97 -8.14 -22.68
CA LYS A 413 -20.46 -6.80 -22.33
C LYS A 413 -19.61 -6.12 -21.26
N LEU A 414 -19.20 -6.86 -20.22
CA LEU A 414 -18.35 -6.31 -19.17
C LEU A 414 -16.93 -6.01 -19.67
N LEU A 415 -16.40 -6.82 -20.60
CA LEU A 415 -15.13 -6.50 -21.24
C LEU A 415 -15.22 -5.26 -22.14
N ALA A 416 -16.31 -5.10 -22.90
CA ALA A 416 -16.55 -3.91 -23.70
C ALA A 416 -16.65 -2.63 -22.84
N ALA A 417 -17.28 -2.72 -21.65
CA ALA A 417 -17.28 -1.64 -20.68
C ALA A 417 -15.85 -1.25 -20.22
N CYS A 418 -14.96 -2.22 -20.02
CA CYS A 418 -13.56 -1.95 -19.69
C CYS A 418 -12.83 -1.21 -20.82
N ILE A 419 -13.07 -1.59 -22.08
CA ILE A 419 -12.47 -0.95 -23.26
C ILE A 419 -12.89 0.51 -23.33
N ARG A 420 -14.20 0.78 -23.24
CA ARG A 420 -14.77 2.14 -23.25
C ARG A 420 -14.12 3.04 -22.19
N VAL A 421 -13.87 2.51 -20.99
CA VAL A 421 -13.21 3.27 -19.91
C VAL A 421 -11.71 3.43 -20.15
N SER A 422 -11.04 2.42 -20.73
CA SER A 422 -9.61 2.50 -21.00
C SER A 422 -9.26 3.59 -22.02
N GLU A 423 -10.11 3.78 -23.04
CA GLU A 423 -9.96 4.81 -24.08
C GLU A 423 -10.11 6.24 -23.52
N GLY A 424 -10.92 6.42 -22.47
CA GLY A 424 -11.17 7.73 -21.87
C GLY A 424 -10.03 8.31 -21.03
N GLY A 425 -8.95 7.56 -20.80
CA GLY A 425 -7.78 8.00 -20.00
C GLY A 425 -8.04 8.28 -18.51
N SER A 426 -9.29 8.10 -18.06
CA SER A 426 -9.75 8.31 -16.69
C SER A 426 -9.31 7.17 -15.76
N PRO A 427 -9.12 7.41 -14.44
CA PRO A 427 -8.91 6.34 -13.45
C PRO A 427 -10.12 5.40 -13.29
N GLY A 428 -11.25 5.70 -13.92
CA GLY A 428 -12.42 4.84 -13.97
C GLY A 428 -13.60 5.49 -14.69
N GLY A 429 -14.75 4.85 -14.65
CA GLY A 429 -15.98 5.32 -15.29
C GLY A 429 -17.24 4.82 -14.59
N ILE A 430 -18.34 5.50 -14.87
CA ILE A 430 -19.68 5.18 -14.39
C ILE A 430 -20.54 4.97 -15.64
N ILE A 431 -21.22 3.82 -15.71
CA ILE A 431 -22.05 3.45 -16.85
C ILE A 431 -23.47 3.19 -16.33
N SER A 432 -24.44 3.97 -16.79
CA SER A 432 -25.85 3.78 -16.45
C SER A 432 -26.34 2.43 -16.98
N ARG A 433 -27.49 1.97 -16.50
CA ARG A 433 -28.09 0.73 -17.01
C ARG A 433 -28.45 0.83 -18.49
N SER A 434 -29.06 1.94 -18.91
CA SER A 434 -29.40 2.17 -20.32
C SER A 434 -28.16 2.15 -21.21
N ASP A 435 -27.10 2.86 -20.79
CA ASP A 435 -25.86 2.93 -21.55
C ASP A 435 -25.12 1.59 -21.60
N PHE A 436 -25.37 0.69 -20.64
CA PHE A 436 -24.80 -0.65 -20.62
C PHE A 436 -25.58 -1.64 -21.49
N GLU A 437 -26.90 -1.46 -21.61
CA GLU A 437 -27.74 -2.27 -22.51
C GLU A 437 -27.39 -1.99 -23.98
N ASP A 438 -26.98 -0.75 -24.29
CA ASP A 438 -26.52 -0.29 -25.61
C ASP A 438 -25.09 -0.73 -25.99
N ILE A 439 -24.32 -1.31 -25.05
CA ILE A 439 -23.01 -1.95 -25.31
C ILE A 439 -23.24 -3.38 -25.81
#